data_AF-A0A6C1DNK3-F1
#
_entry.id   AF-A0A6C1DNK3-F1
#
_cell.length_a   1.000
_cell.length_b   1.000
_cell.length_c   1.000
_cell.angle_alpha   90.00
_cell.angle_beta   90.00
_cell.angle_gamma   90.00
#
_symmetry.space_group_name_H-M   'P 1'
#
loop_
_entity.id
_entity.type
_entity.pdbx_description
1 polymer ?
#
loop_
_entity_poly.entity_id
_entity_poly.type
_entity_poly.pdbx_seq_one_letter_code
_entity_poly.pdbx_strand_id
1 'polypeptide(L)'
;MKLNISYPVNGSQKTFEIDDEHRIRVFFDKRIGQEVDGEAVGDEFKGYVFKISGGNDKQGFPMKQGVLLPTRIKLLLTKNVSCYRPRRDGERKRKSVRGAIVGPDLAVLALVIVKKGEQELEGLTDTTVPKRLGPKRANNIRKFFGLSKEDDVRDFVIRREVTKGEKTYTKAPKIQRLVTPQRLQRKRHQRALKVRNAQAQREAAAEYAQLLAKRLSERKAEKAEIRKRRASSLKA
;
A
#
# COMPACT_ATOMS: atom_id res chain seq x y z
N MET A 1 -15.02 18.66 26.45
CA MET A 1 -14.07 17.95 25.54
C MET A 1 -14.80 17.59 24.25
N LYS A 2 -14.16 17.67 23.09
CA LYS A 2 -14.82 17.31 21.82
C LYS A 2 -14.65 15.82 21.53
N LEU A 3 -15.73 15.12 21.21
CA LEU A 3 -15.70 13.74 20.72
C LEU A 3 -15.89 13.74 19.21
N ASN A 4 -14.85 13.39 18.46
CA ASN A 4 -14.95 13.20 17.02
C ASN A 4 -15.27 11.73 16.73
N ILE A 5 -16.52 11.44 16.43
CA ILE A 5 -17.02 10.07 16.28
C ILE A 5 -17.18 9.75 14.79
N SER A 6 -16.67 8.59 14.39
CA SER A 6 -16.80 8.07 13.03
C SER A 6 -17.59 6.77 13.00
N TYR A 7 -18.39 6.59 11.95
CA TYR A 7 -19.10 5.33 11.68
C TYR A 7 -18.62 4.73 10.35
N PRO A 8 -17.67 3.78 10.38
CA PRO A 8 -17.02 3.27 9.16
C PRO A 8 -17.96 2.59 8.17
N VAL A 9 -19.08 2.03 8.63
CA VAL A 9 -20.06 1.35 7.78
C VAL A 9 -20.71 2.33 6.82
N ASN A 10 -21.13 3.49 7.33
CA ASN A 10 -21.75 4.55 6.53
C ASN A 10 -20.74 5.53 5.93
N GLY A 11 -19.49 5.55 6.42
CA GLY A 11 -18.47 6.49 5.96
C GLY A 11 -18.68 7.94 6.43
N SER A 12 -19.49 8.12 7.48
CA SER A 12 -19.86 9.39 8.09
C SER A 12 -18.99 9.69 9.33
N GLN A 13 -18.93 10.97 9.69
CA GLN A 13 -18.27 11.46 10.91
C GLN A 13 -19.01 12.70 11.44
N LYS A 14 -19.13 12.82 12.77
CA LYS A 14 -19.71 13.99 13.43
C LYS A 14 -18.92 14.27 14.70
N THR A 15 -18.73 15.56 15.00
CA THR A 15 -18.12 15.99 16.26
C THR A 15 -19.22 16.37 17.23
N PHE A 16 -19.19 15.80 18.42
CA PHE A 16 -20.05 16.13 19.54
C PHE A 16 -19.25 16.90 20.58
N GLU A 17 -19.81 17.99 21.09
CA GLU A 17 -19.21 18.77 22.16
C GLU A 17 -19.91 18.37 23.46
N ILE A 18 -19.14 17.77 24.37
CA ILE A 18 -19.64 17.36 25.69
C ILE A 18 -18.87 18.17 26.73
N ASP A 19 -19.58 18.99 27.49
CA ASP A 19 -18.99 19.82 28.54
C ASP A 19 -19.04 19.18 29.92
N ASP A 20 -19.98 18.24 30.13
CA ASP A 20 -20.07 17.50 31.39
C ASP A 20 -18.90 16.51 31.55
N GLU A 21 -18.09 16.75 32.57
CA GLU A 21 -16.93 15.94 32.90
C GLU A 21 -17.31 14.52 33.32
N HIS A 22 -18.48 14.31 33.95
CA HIS A 22 -18.91 12.97 34.40
C HIS A 22 -19.07 12.02 33.22
N ARG A 23 -19.69 12.50 32.14
CA ARG A 23 -19.86 11.77 30.87
C ARG A 23 -18.52 11.42 30.23
N ILE A 24 -17.50 12.26 30.42
CA ILE A 24 -16.17 12.11 29.81
C ILE A 24 -15.25 11.19 30.64
N ARG A 25 -15.41 11.15 31.97
CA ARG A 25 -14.56 10.35 32.88
C ARG A 25 -14.48 8.88 32.51
N VAL A 26 -15.52 8.34 31.88
CA VAL A 26 -15.55 6.96 31.38
C VAL A 26 -14.41 6.65 30.41
N PHE A 27 -13.85 7.66 29.73
CA PHE A 27 -12.71 7.52 28.84
C PHE A 27 -11.35 7.65 29.53
N PHE A 28 -11.28 8.21 30.73
CA PHE A 28 -10.01 8.43 31.42
C PHE A 28 -9.36 7.11 31.81
N ASP A 29 -8.02 7.12 31.84
CA ASP A 29 -7.14 5.96 32.08
C ASP A 29 -7.30 4.81 31.09
N LYS A 30 -8.19 4.95 30.11
CA LYS A 30 -8.27 4.05 28.96
C LYS A 30 -7.19 4.39 27.95
N ARG A 31 -6.76 3.38 27.21
CA ARG A 31 -5.74 3.49 26.16
C ARG A 31 -6.36 3.43 24.76
N ILE A 32 -5.66 3.99 23.79
CA ILE A 32 -5.99 3.81 22.37
C ILE A 32 -6.16 2.31 22.06
N GLY A 33 -7.26 2.01 21.37
CA GLY A 33 -7.65 0.67 20.96
C GLY A 33 -8.58 -0.05 21.92
N GLN A 34 -8.81 0.49 23.13
CA GLN A 34 -9.83 -0.05 24.03
C GLN A 34 -11.24 0.34 23.59
N GLU A 35 -12.17 -0.54 23.92
CA GLU A 35 -13.60 -0.35 23.72
C GLU A 35 -14.23 0.21 24.99
N VAL A 36 -15.24 1.05 24.79
CA VAL A 36 -15.95 1.80 25.81
C VAL A 36 -17.43 1.72 25.47
N ASP A 37 -18.21 1.36 26.48
CA ASP A 37 -19.66 1.40 26.36
C ASP A 37 -20.14 2.85 26.20
N GLY A 38 -20.94 3.09 25.17
CA GLY A 38 -21.54 4.37 24.88
C GLY A 38 -22.61 4.74 25.89
N GLU A 39 -23.29 3.77 26.50
CA GLU A 39 -24.34 4.03 27.50
C GLU A 39 -23.81 4.84 28.69
N ALA A 40 -22.57 4.57 29.12
CA ALA A 40 -21.93 5.31 30.21
C ALA A 40 -21.57 6.76 29.82
N VAL A 41 -21.51 7.07 28.52
CA VAL A 41 -21.29 8.43 28.02
C VAL A 41 -22.60 9.21 28.02
N GLY A 42 -23.75 8.59 27.74
CA GLY A 42 -25.07 9.22 27.84
C GLY A 42 -26.16 8.44 27.11
N ASP A 43 -27.41 8.80 27.38
CA ASP A 43 -28.59 8.07 26.91
C ASP A 43 -28.70 8.02 25.38
N GLU A 44 -28.26 9.06 24.68
CA GLU A 44 -28.25 9.09 23.20
C GLU A 44 -27.30 8.06 22.59
N PHE A 45 -26.34 7.55 23.38
CA PHE A 45 -25.36 6.55 22.96
C PHE A 45 -25.67 5.16 23.53
N LYS A 46 -26.89 4.92 24.02
CA LYS A 46 -27.29 3.63 24.57
C LYS A 46 -27.13 2.49 23.55
N GLY A 47 -26.45 1.43 23.99
CA GLY A 47 -26.16 0.25 23.17
C GLY A 47 -25.04 0.44 22.13
N TYR A 48 -24.49 1.66 21.98
CA TYR A 48 -23.31 1.88 21.14
C TYR A 48 -22.05 1.39 21.84
N VAL A 49 -21.12 0.83 21.07
CA VAL A 49 -19.76 0.55 21.57
C VAL A 49 -18.76 1.37 20.78
N PHE A 50 -18.00 2.19 21.48
CA PHE A 50 -16.97 3.04 20.91
C PHE A 50 -15.59 2.44 21.13
N LYS A 51 -14.74 2.47 20.11
CA LYS A 51 -13.32 2.21 20.21
C LYS A 51 -12.53 3.51 20.17
N ILE A 52 -11.65 3.71 21.14
CA ILE A 52 -10.75 4.87 21.17
C ILE A 52 -9.73 4.72 20.04
N SER A 53 -9.76 5.62 19.06
CA SER A 53 -8.85 5.56 17.90
C SER A 53 -7.65 6.49 18.02
N GLY A 54 -7.72 7.49 18.90
CA GLY A 54 -6.68 8.48 19.15
C GLY A 54 -7.27 9.80 19.59
N GLY A 55 -6.56 10.88 19.33
CA GLY A 55 -7.00 12.22 19.70
C GLY A 55 -5.87 13.23 19.61
N ASN A 56 -6.20 14.46 19.97
CA ASN A 56 -5.26 15.58 20.07
C ASN A 56 -5.38 16.23 21.44
N ASP A 57 -4.23 16.52 22.02
CA ASP A 57 -4.10 17.36 23.21
C ASP A 57 -4.55 18.80 22.92
N LYS A 58 -4.88 19.58 23.97
CA LYS A 58 -5.17 21.03 23.91
C LYS A 58 -4.19 21.86 23.09
N GLN A 59 -2.90 21.50 23.07
CA GLN A 59 -1.90 22.20 22.23
C GLN A 59 -1.70 21.55 20.84
N GLY A 60 -2.58 20.64 20.44
CA GLY A 60 -2.62 20.03 19.10
C GLY A 60 -1.69 18.82 18.91
N PHE A 61 -0.93 18.40 19.93
CA PHE A 61 -0.06 17.22 19.80
C PHE A 61 -0.90 15.93 19.66
N PRO A 62 -0.67 15.12 18.62
CA PRO A 62 -1.44 13.90 18.40
C PRO A 62 -1.02 12.80 19.37
N MET A 63 -1.98 11.97 19.77
CA MET A 63 -1.70 10.76 20.53
C MET A 63 -0.97 9.71 19.68
N LYS A 64 -0.09 8.92 20.31
CA LYS A 64 0.66 7.84 19.66
C LYS A 64 0.45 6.52 20.38
N GLN A 65 -0.05 5.52 19.64
CA GLN A 65 -0.21 4.16 20.14
C GLN A 65 1.13 3.56 20.60
N GLY A 66 1.09 2.84 21.72
CA GLY A 66 2.26 2.19 22.34
C GLY A 66 3.06 3.08 23.30
N VAL A 67 2.75 4.37 23.40
CA VAL A 67 3.31 5.24 24.45
C VAL A 67 2.38 5.19 25.67
N LEU A 68 2.66 4.31 26.63
CA LEU A 68 1.78 4.05 27.78
C LEU A 68 1.89 5.11 28.88
N LEU A 69 1.74 6.37 28.50
CA LEU A 69 1.77 7.51 29.41
C LEU A 69 0.56 8.43 29.15
N PRO A 70 0.05 9.13 30.18
CA PRO A 70 -0.97 10.16 30.04
C PRO A 70 -0.36 11.55 29.75
N THR A 71 0.93 11.66 29.50
CA THR A 71 1.59 12.94 29.23
C THR A 71 2.31 12.92 27.89
N ARG A 72 3.00 14.01 27.55
CA ARG A 72 3.78 14.11 26.32
C ARG A 72 5.21 13.68 26.52
N ILE A 73 5.77 13.05 25.50
CA ILE A 73 7.18 12.67 25.44
C ILE A 73 7.80 13.01 24.10
N LYS A 74 9.13 13.19 24.06
CA LYS A 74 9.89 13.42 22.82
C LYS A 74 10.48 12.11 22.29
N LEU A 75 9.91 11.59 21.21
CA LEU A 75 10.39 10.40 20.52
C LEU A 75 11.15 10.75 19.24
N LEU A 76 12.16 9.94 18.91
CA LEU A 76 12.83 10.00 17.61
C LEU A 76 12.02 9.21 16.56
N LEU A 77 11.36 9.93 15.65
CA LEU A 77 10.44 9.35 14.65
C LEU A 77 11.13 9.18 13.30
N THR A 78 10.73 8.15 12.54
CA THR A 78 11.28 7.76 11.24
C THR A 78 10.19 7.73 10.16
N LYS A 79 10.51 7.26 8.94
CA LYS A 79 9.51 7.03 7.88
C LYS A 79 8.53 5.91 8.26
N ASN A 80 7.29 6.01 7.79
CA ASN A 80 6.21 5.02 7.98
C ASN A 80 5.77 4.79 9.45
N VAL A 81 6.01 5.75 10.35
CA VAL A 81 5.43 5.73 11.71
C VAL A 81 4.39 6.85 11.87
N SER A 82 3.45 6.67 12.79
CA SER A 82 2.45 7.70 13.11
C SER A 82 3.09 8.99 13.67
N CYS A 83 2.37 10.11 13.50
CA CYS A 83 2.71 11.45 14.02
C CYS A 83 3.88 12.17 13.31
N TYR A 84 4.47 11.58 12.27
CA TYR A 84 5.53 12.20 11.49
C TYR A 84 5.54 11.74 10.03
N ARG A 85 5.84 12.70 9.14
CA ARG A 85 6.10 12.45 7.72
C ARG A 85 7.45 13.08 7.36
N PRO A 86 8.47 12.29 7.02
CA PRO A 86 9.79 12.81 6.65
C PRO A 86 9.74 13.61 5.35
N ARG A 87 10.68 14.57 5.20
CA ARG A 87 10.83 15.39 4.00
C ARG A 87 11.92 14.83 3.08
N ARG A 88 12.95 14.20 3.65
CA ARG A 88 14.00 13.49 2.91
C ARG A 88 13.99 12.01 3.25
N ASP A 89 14.51 11.19 2.35
CA ASP A 89 14.66 9.77 2.64
C ASP A 89 15.75 9.57 3.71
N GLY A 90 15.54 8.63 4.62
CA GLY A 90 16.42 8.41 5.78
C GLY A 90 16.31 9.45 6.91
N GLU A 91 15.53 10.53 6.75
CA GLU A 91 15.37 11.55 7.79
C GLU A 91 14.71 10.97 9.06
N ARG A 92 15.32 11.26 10.21
CA ARG A 92 14.76 11.00 11.54
C ARG A 92 14.62 12.30 12.29
N LYS A 93 13.49 12.52 12.95
CA LYS A 93 13.24 13.76 13.70
C LYS A 93 12.69 13.47 15.09
N ARG A 94 13.31 14.08 16.11
CA ARG A 94 12.80 14.05 17.48
C ARG A 94 11.61 15.02 17.59
N LYS A 95 10.42 14.51 17.90
CA LYS A 95 9.19 15.30 18.04
C LYS A 95 8.47 14.94 19.33
N SER A 96 7.82 15.93 19.95
CA SER A 96 6.88 15.69 21.03
C SER A 96 5.61 15.03 20.49
N VAL A 97 5.14 14.01 21.19
CA VAL A 97 3.89 13.29 20.92
C VAL A 97 3.14 13.09 22.23
N ARG A 98 1.82 13.06 22.20
CA ARG A 98 1.00 12.74 23.36
C ARG A 98 0.94 11.22 23.52
N GLY A 99 0.98 10.73 24.77
CA GLY A 99 0.85 9.31 25.02
C GLY A 99 -0.54 8.75 24.71
N ALA A 100 -0.67 7.43 24.76
CA ALA A 100 -1.86 6.66 24.37
C ALA A 100 -2.93 6.60 25.46
N ILE A 101 -2.60 6.95 26.72
CA ILE A 101 -3.56 6.96 27.83
C ILE A 101 -4.33 8.28 27.78
N VAL A 102 -5.66 8.18 27.80
CA VAL A 102 -6.58 9.31 27.76
C VAL A 102 -6.57 10.04 29.11
N GLY A 103 -6.50 11.37 29.06
CA GLY A 103 -6.55 12.24 30.22
C GLY A 103 -7.35 13.51 29.96
N PRO A 104 -7.57 14.35 30.99
CA PRO A 104 -8.36 15.58 30.92
C PRO A 104 -7.69 16.71 30.11
N ASP A 105 -6.43 16.53 29.74
CA ASP A 105 -5.62 17.46 28.94
C ASP A 105 -5.90 17.35 27.42
N LEU A 106 -6.80 16.45 27.00
CA LEU A 106 -7.21 16.33 25.61
C LEU A 106 -8.22 17.42 25.21
N ALA A 107 -8.06 17.95 24.00
CA ALA A 107 -9.08 18.80 23.39
C ALA A 107 -10.10 17.98 22.58
N VAL A 108 -9.59 17.00 21.82
CA VAL A 108 -10.41 16.14 20.96
C VAL A 108 -10.04 14.69 21.21
N LEU A 109 -11.04 13.85 21.47
CA LEU A 109 -10.93 12.40 21.49
C LEU A 109 -11.58 11.83 20.23
N ALA A 110 -10.85 11.01 19.48
CA ALA A 110 -11.34 10.40 18.25
C ALA A 110 -11.87 8.99 18.55
N LEU A 111 -13.14 8.75 18.25
CA LEU A 111 -13.84 7.49 18.50
C LEU A 111 -14.32 6.85 17.20
N VAL A 112 -14.37 5.52 17.19
CA VAL A 112 -14.91 4.71 16.09
C VAL A 112 -16.03 3.85 16.65
N ILE A 113 -17.21 3.91 16.03
CA ILE A 113 -18.31 3.01 16.36
C ILE A 113 -17.97 1.60 15.89
N VAL A 114 -17.95 0.65 16.82
CA VAL A 114 -17.76 -0.79 16.55
C VAL A 114 -19.11 -1.48 16.48
N LYS A 115 -20.04 -1.13 17.37
CA LYS A 115 -21.42 -1.64 17.41
C LYS A 115 -22.40 -0.46 17.40
N LYS A 116 -23.38 -0.51 16.50
CA LYS A 116 -24.49 0.46 16.45
C LYS A 116 -25.44 0.17 17.62
N GLY A 117 -25.85 1.21 18.33
CA GLY A 117 -26.88 1.15 19.36
C GLY A 117 -28.29 1.20 18.79
N GLU A 118 -29.27 1.40 19.68
CA GLU A 118 -30.69 1.33 19.34
C GLU A 118 -31.19 2.61 18.65
N GLN A 119 -30.84 3.78 19.21
CA GLN A 119 -31.25 5.08 18.67
C GLN A 119 -30.31 5.53 17.55
N GLU A 120 -30.85 6.26 16.57
CA GLU A 120 -30.02 6.84 15.53
C GLU A 120 -29.40 8.18 15.95
N LEU A 121 -28.13 8.36 15.62
CA LEU A 121 -27.40 9.59 15.81
C LEU A 121 -27.49 10.42 14.51
N GLU A 122 -28.16 11.57 14.63
CA GLU A 122 -28.33 12.53 13.54
C GLU A 122 -27.00 12.89 12.88
N GLY A 123 -26.92 12.80 11.55
CA GLY A 123 -25.72 13.14 10.78
C GLY A 123 -24.55 12.15 10.94
N LEU A 124 -24.70 11.08 11.71
CA LEU A 124 -23.72 10.01 11.85
C LEU A 124 -24.27 8.66 11.40
N THR A 125 -25.31 8.13 12.04
CA THR A 125 -25.86 6.82 11.65
C THR A 125 -27.02 6.90 10.68
N ASP A 126 -27.69 8.05 10.63
CA ASP A 126 -28.79 8.34 9.71
C ASP A 126 -28.30 8.51 8.26
N THR A 127 -27.20 9.23 8.06
CA THR A 127 -26.67 9.48 6.72
C THR A 127 -25.69 8.41 6.26
N THR A 128 -25.71 8.11 4.95
CA THR A 128 -24.75 7.21 4.30
C THR A 128 -23.96 7.96 3.23
N VAL A 129 -22.63 7.91 3.32
CA VAL A 129 -21.72 8.50 2.34
C VAL A 129 -21.18 7.38 1.42
N PRO A 130 -21.63 7.30 0.15
CA PRO A 130 -21.20 6.24 -0.74
C PRO A 130 -19.70 6.36 -1.08
N LYS A 131 -19.05 5.21 -1.28
CA LYS A 131 -17.65 5.17 -1.68
C LYS A 131 -17.49 5.76 -3.08
N ARG A 132 -16.73 6.86 -3.17
CA ARG A 132 -16.51 7.60 -4.43
C ARG A 132 -15.81 6.79 -5.53
N LEU A 133 -14.95 5.85 -5.17
CA LEU A 133 -14.09 5.14 -6.12
C LEU A 133 -14.27 3.62 -6.01
N GLY A 134 -14.43 2.98 -7.16
CA GLY A 134 -14.45 1.53 -7.30
C GLY A 134 -13.06 0.90 -7.42
N PRO A 135 -12.98 -0.43 -7.45
CA PRO A 135 -11.73 -1.17 -7.64
C PRO A 135 -11.12 -0.92 -9.03
N LYS A 136 -9.79 -0.72 -9.08
CA LYS A 136 -9.03 -0.48 -10.33
C LYS A 136 -8.32 -1.71 -10.90
N ARG A 137 -7.97 -2.68 -10.05
CA ARG A 137 -7.23 -3.90 -10.46
C ARG A 137 -8.22 -4.95 -10.95
N ALA A 138 -7.91 -5.63 -12.06
CA ALA A 138 -8.77 -6.65 -12.66
C ALA A 138 -9.27 -7.69 -11.62
N ASN A 139 -8.38 -8.25 -10.81
CA ASN A 139 -8.77 -9.24 -9.79
C ASN A 139 -9.65 -8.65 -8.68
N ASN A 140 -9.52 -7.36 -8.36
CA ASN A 140 -10.38 -6.73 -7.36
C ASN A 140 -11.76 -6.44 -7.93
N ILE A 141 -11.86 -6.12 -9.22
CA ILE A 141 -13.14 -5.97 -9.93
C ILE A 141 -13.87 -7.32 -9.95
N ARG A 142 -13.18 -8.41 -10.31
CA ARG A 142 -13.76 -9.77 -10.27
C ARG A 142 -14.32 -10.12 -8.90
N LYS A 143 -13.52 -9.94 -7.85
CA LYS A 143 -13.96 -10.22 -6.46
C LYS A 143 -15.16 -9.36 -6.03
N PHE A 144 -15.21 -8.10 -6.48
CA PHE A 144 -16.27 -7.18 -6.09
C PHE A 144 -17.62 -7.58 -6.69
N PHE A 145 -17.64 -8.06 -7.93
CA PHE A 145 -18.86 -8.46 -8.64
C PHE A 145 -19.10 -9.99 -8.64
N GLY A 146 -18.25 -10.78 -7.98
CA GLY A 146 -18.35 -12.24 -7.99
C GLY A 146 -18.09 -12.88 -9.36
N LEU A 147 -17.32 -12.23 -10.23
CA LEU A 147 -17.08 -12.69 -11.61
C LEU A 147 -16.13 -13.89 -11.66
N SER A 148 -16.36 -14.74 -12.65
CA SER A 148 -15.46 -15.81 -13.07
C SER A 148 -14.21 -15.26 -13.78
N LYS A 149 -13.31 -16.15 -14.23
CA LYS A 149 -12.10 -15.72 -14.95
C LYS A 149 -12.39 -15.45 -16.43
N GLU A 150 -13.41 -16.13 -16.93
CA GLU A 150 -13.92 -16.13 -18.28
C GLU A 150 -14.62 -14.79 -18.60
N ASP A 151 -15.24 -14.18 -17.58
CA ASP A 151 -15.92 -12.89 -17.71
C ASP A 151 -14.95 -11.74 -18.03
N ASP A 152 -15.38 -10.87 -18.94
CA ASP A 152 -14.64 -9.66 -19.29
C ASP A 152 -14.88 -8.56 -18.26
N VAL A 153 -13.84 -8.30 -17.46
CA VAL A 153 -13.86 -7.26 -16.42
C VAL A 153 -14.01 -5.82 -16.96
N ARG A 154 -13.89 -5.59 -18.27
CA ARG A 154 -13.99 -4.26 -18.88
C ARG A 154 -15.38 -3.67 -18.79
N ASP A 155 -16.40 -4.51 -18.89
CA ASP A 155 -17.79 -4.09 -18.93
C ASP A 155 -18.30 -3.73 -17.53
N PHE A 156 -17.75 -4.40 -16.50
CA PHE A 156 -18.11 -4.21 -15.10
C PHE A 156 -17.34 -3.08 -14.40
N VAL A 157 -16.60 -2.24 -15.12
CA VAL A 157 -15.89 -1.12 -14.50
C VAL A 157 -16.87 -0.03 -14.09
N ILE A 158 -16.92 0.26 -12.78
CA ILE A 158 -17.70 1.38 -12.24
C ILE A 158 -17.24 2.69 -12.89
N ARG A 159 -18.17 3.33 -13.59
CA ARG A 159 -17.98 4.66 -14.18
C ARG A 159 -18.56 5.71 -13.24
N ARG A 160 -17.95 6.88 -13.22
CA ARG A 160 -18.42 8.03 -12.44
C ARG A 160 -18.83 9.14 -13.37
N GLU A 161 -20.02 9.68 -13.18
CA GLU A 161 -20.45 10.91 -13.84
C GLU A 161 -19.67 12.11 -13.30
N VAL A 162 -19.27 12.99 -14.20
CA VAL A 162 -18.61 14.24 -13.88
C VAL A 162 -19.24 15.33 -14.71
N THR A 163 -19.83 16.31 -14.04
CA THR A 163 -20.30 17.55 -14.65
C THR A 163 -19.12 18.53 -14.72
N LYS A 164 -18.91 19.14 -15.88
CA LYS A 164 -17.94 20.23 -16.06
C LYS A 164 -18.62 21.33 -16.86
N GLY A 165 -19.04 22.39 -16.17
CA GLY A 165 -19.99 23.36 -16.74
C GLY A 165 -21.32 22.65 -17.04
N GLU A 166 -21.87 22.92 -18.22
CA GLU A 166 -23.15 22.33 -18.67
C GLU A 166 -23.04 20.89 -19.19
N LYS A 167 -21.82 20.39 -19.47
CA LYS A 167 -21.62 19.05 -20.04
C LYS A 167 -21.40 17.99 -18.96
N THR A 168 -22.18 16.92 -19.05
CA THR A 168 -22.01 15.71 -18.25
C THR A 168 -21.26 14.65 -19.05
N TYR A 169 -20.26 14.01 -18.46
CA TYR A 169 -19.56 12.88 -19.07
C TYR A 169 -19.21 11.81 -18.05
N THR A 170 -19.07 10.57 -18.49
CA THR A 170 -18.67 9.45 -17.64
C THR A 170 -17.17 9.23 -17.69
N LYS A 171 -16.56 8.99 -16.53
CA LYS A 171 -15.13 8.64 -16.39
C LYS A 171 -15.00 7.24 -15.80
N ALA A 172 -14.13 6.44 -16.41
CA ALA A 172 -13.75 5.12 -15.91
C ALA A 172 -12.24 5.06 -15.60
N PRO A 173 -11.81 4.34 -14.55
CA PRO A 173 -10.40 4.11 -14.30
C PRO A 173 -9.79 3.17 -15.35
N LYS A 174 -8.53 3.42 -15.73
CA LYS A 174 -7.74 2.44 -16.50
C LYS A 174 -7.50 1.18 -15.67
N ILE A 175 -8.03 0.05 -16.13
CA ILE A 175 -7.89 -1.24 -15.44
C ILE A 175 -6.41 -1.64 -15.40
N GLN A 176 -5.93 -2.00 -14.20
CA GLN A 176 -4.58 -2.48 -14.01
C GLN A 176 -4.54 -4.00 -13.93
N ARG A 177 -3.42 -4.59 -14.40
CA ARG A 177 -3.16 -6.03 -14.41
C ARG A 177 -4.12 -6.87 -15.27
N LEU A 178 -4.82 -6.23 -16.22
CA LEU A 178 -5.56 -6.93 -17.28
C LEU A 178 -4.58 -7.66 -18.21
N VAL A 179 -4.97 -8.83 -18.71
CA VAL A 179 -4.24 -9.51 -19.78
C VAL A 179 -4.65 -8.88 -21.10
N THR A 180 -3.73 -8.19 -21.76
CA THR A 180 -3.98 -7.53 -23.05
C THR A 180 -3.15 -8.18 -24.16
N PRO A 181 -3.56 -8.04 -25.45
CA PRO A 181 -2.78 -8.54 -26.58
C PRO A 181 -1.33 -8.04 -26.59
N GLN A 182 -1.10 -6.77 -26.24
CA GLN A 182 0.24 -6.20 -26.09
C GLN A 182 1.07 -6.90 -25.00
N ARG A 183 0.48 -7.26 -23.87
CA ARG A 183 1.17 -8.00 -22.81
C ARG A 183 1.56 -9.40 -23.27
N LEU A 184 0.67 -10.08 -24.00
CA LEU A 184 0.95 -11.39 -24.59
C LEU A 184 2.06 -11.31 -25.66
N GLN A 185 2.03 -10.29 -26.52
CA GLN A 185 3.07 -10.03 -27.51
C GLN A 185 4.43 -9.79 -26.85
N ARG A 186 4.51 -8.92 -25.83
CA ARG A 186 5.75 -8.69 -25.07
C ARG A 186 6.29 -9.97 -24.42
N LYS A 187 5.40 -10.81 -23.89
CA LYS A 187 5.78 -12.12 -23.31
C LYS A 187 6.34 -13.07 -24.37
N ARG A 188 5.69 -13.15 -25.55
CA ARG A 188 6.20 -13.94 -26.70
C ARG A 188 7.54 -13.43 -27.18
N HIS A 189 7.70 -12.11 -27.31
CA HIS A 189 8.94 -11.48 -27.73
C HIS A 189 10.10 -11.77 -26.77
N GLN A 190 9.89 -11.67 -25.45
CA GLN A 190 10.91 -12.04 -24.47
C GLN A 190 11.33 -13.51 -24.60
N ARG A 191 10.38 -14.43 -24.84
CA ARG A 191 10.71 -15.84 -25.08
C ARG A 191 11.52 -16.01 -26.36
N ALA A 192 11.13 -15.33 -27.44
CA ALA A 192 11.86 -15.36 -28.71
C ALA A 192 13.29 -14.82 -28.59
N LEU A 193 13.50 -13.74 -27.83
CA LEU A 193 14.85 -13.21 -27.55
C LEU A 193 15.73 -14.22 -26.81
N LYS A 194 15.18 -14.94 -25.82
CA LYS A 194 15.94 -15.99 -25.11
C LYS A 194 16.40 -17.10 -26.06
N VAL A 195 15.51 -17.55 -26.95
CA VAL A 195 15.85 -18.57 -27.95
C VAL A 195 16.90 -18.05 -28.93
N ARG A 196 16.72 -16.84 -29.46
CA ARG A 196 17.67 -16.20 -30.37
C ARG A 196 19.05 -16.04 -29.75
N ASN A 197 19.13 -15.59 -28.50
CA ASN A 197 20.41 -15.43 -27.80
C ASN A 197 21.10 -16.78 -27.59
N ALA A 198 20.35 -17.82 -27.22
CA ALA A 198 20.90 -19.16 -27.07
C ALA A 198 21.41 -19.74 -28.41
N GLN A 199 20.68 -19.49 -29.49
CA GLN A 199 21.10 -19.90 -30.83
C GLN A 199 22.36 -19.17 -31.28
N ALA A 200 22.39 -17.83 -31.15
CA ALA A 200 23.57 -17.03 -31.50
C ALA A 200 24.81 -17.45 -30.69
N GLN A 201 24.65 -17.77 -29.40
CA GLN A 201 25.74 -18.29 -28.57
C GLN A 201 26.24 -19.66 -29.07
N ARG A 202 25.32 -20.55 -29.46
CA ARG A 202 25.68 -21.86 -30.02
C ARG A 202 26.41 -21.73 -31.35
N GLU A 203 25.94 -20.86 -32.23
CA GLU A 203 26.55 -20.58 -33.54
C GLU A 203 27.96 -19.98 -33.36
N ALA A 204 28.11 -18.95 -32.52
CA ALA A 204 29.43 -18.37 -32.21
C ALA A 204 30.39 -19.39 -31.58
N ALA A 205 29.92 -20.28 -30.71
CA ALA A 205 30.75 -21.34 -30.14
C ALA A 205 31.20 -22.34 -31.22
N ALA A 206 30.32 -22.70 -32.15
CA ALA A 206 30.64 -23.59 -33.26
C ALA A 206 31.65 -22.94 -34.23
N GLU A 207 31.45 -21.67 -34.59
CA GLU A 207 32.36 -20.90 -35.44
C GLU A 207 33.75 -20.78 -34.79
N TYR A 208 33.80 -20.46 -33.50
CA TYR A 208 35.06 -20.39 -32.75
C TYR A 208 35.77 -21.75 -32.70
N ALA A 209 35.04 -22.85 -32.51
CA ALA A 209 35.61 -24.20 -32.53
C ALA A 209 36.24 -24.54 -33.89
N GLN A 210 35.59 -24.18 -35.00
CA GLN A 210 36.14 -24.36 -36.35
C GLN A 210 37.41 -23.53 -36.57
N LEU A 211 37.39 -22.25 -36.17
CA LEU A 211 38.57 -21.37 -36.25
C LEU A 211 39.75 -21.91 -35.43
N LEU A 212 39.47 -22.40 -34.22
CA LEU A 212 40.47 -22.98 -33.33
C LEU A 212 41.07 -24.25 -33.95
N ALA A 213 40.24 -25.13 -34.52
CA ALA A 213 40.72 -26.33 -35.21
C ALA A 213 41.68 -25.99 -36.37
N LYS A 214 41.33 -25.00 -37.21
CA LYS A 214 42.18 -24.52 -38.30
C LYS A 214 43.53 -23.98 -37.80
N ARG A 215 43.53 -23.11 -36.79
CA ARG A 215 44.77 -22.57 -36.21
C ARG A 215 45.64 -23.65 -35.57
N LEU A 216 45.04 -24.64 -34.91
CA LEU A 216 45.77 -25.77 -34.36
C LEU A 216 46.40 -26.65 -35.45
N SER A 217 45.70 -26.88 -36.58
CA SER A 217 46.27 -27.63 -37.70
C SER A 217 47.43 -26.88 -38.35
N GLU A 218 47.30 -25.57 -38.57
CA GLU A 218 48.37 -24.73 -39.12
C GLU A 218 49.62 -24.75 -38.21
N ARG A 219 49.43 -24.56 -36.89
CA ARG A 219 50.53 -24.61 -35.91
C ARG A 219 51.18 -26.00 -35.84
N LYS A 220 50.40 -27.07 -35.98
CA LYS A 220 50.95 -28.45 -36.02
C LYS A 220 51.78 -28.66 -37.29
N ALA A 221 51.30 -28.18 -38.44
CA ALA A 221 52.02 -28.25 -39.71
C ALA A 221 53.33 -27.46 -39.66
N GLU A 222 53.31 -26.22 -39.14
CA GLU A 222 54.50 -25.39 -38.94
C GLU A 222 55.54 -26.08 -38.04
N LYS A 223 55.12 -26.64 -36.89
CA LYS A 223 56.02 -27.40 -36.01
C LYS A 223 56.59 -28.63 -36.70
N ALA A 224 55.79 -29.33 -37.52
CA ALA A 224 56.27 -30.48 -38.28
C ALA A 224 57.32 -30.08 -39.32
N GLU A 225 57.10 -28.98 -40.04
CA GLU A 225 58.07 -28.42 -40.99
C GLU A 225 59.38 -27.99 -40.30
N ILE A 226 59.30 -27.30 -39.16
CA ILE A 226 60.48 -26.96 -38.35
C ILE A 226 61.24 -28.22 -37.93
N ARG A 227 60.52 -29.27 -37.50
CA ARG A 227 61.13 -30.55 -37.10
C ARG A 227 61.81 -31.23 -38.29
N LYS A 228 61.20 -31.23 -39.48
CA LYS A 228 61.82 -31.74 -40.72
C LYS A 228 63.10 -30.97 -41.05
N ARG A 229 63.06 -29.63 -41.02
CA ARG A 229 64.24 -28.78 -41.27
C ARG A 229 65.39 -29.04 -40.28
N ARG A 230 65.08 -29.20 -38.99
CA ARG A 230 66.09 -29.57 -37.98
C ARG A 230 66.67 -30.97 -38.21
N ALA A 231 65.83 -31.93 -38.60
CA ALA A 231 66.29 -33.29 -38.90
C ALA A 231 67.19 -33.35 -40.14
N SER A 232 66.92 -32.52 -41.17
CA SER A 232 67.79 -32.42 -42.34
C SER A 232 69.11 -31.71 -42.04
N SER A 233 69.13 -30.72 -41.15
CA SER A 233 70.38 -30.03 -40.77
C SER A 233 71.29 -30.86 -39.85
N LEU A 234 70.79 -31.93 -39.23
CA LEU A 234 71.56 -32.89 -38.42
C LEU A 234 72.13 -34.04 -39.25
N LYS A 235 71.74 -34.17 -40.53
CA LYS A 235 72.19 -35.21 -41.46
C LYS A 235 73.24 -34.71 -42.48
N ALA A 236 73.53 -33.42 -42.49
CA ALA A 236 74.63 -32.79 -43.21
C ALA A 236 75.77 -32.53 -42.23
#